data_AF-A0A7S0GYY9-F1
#
_entry.id   AF-A0A7S0GYY9-F1
#
_cell.length_a   1.000
_cell.length_b   1.000
_cell.length_c   1.000
_cell.angle_alpha   90.00
_cell.angle_beta   90.00
_cell.angle_gamma   90.00
#
_symmetry.space_group_name_H-M   'P 1'
#
loop_
_entity.id
_entity.type
_entity.pdbx_description
1 polymer ?
#
loop_
_entity_poly.entity_id
_entity_poly.type
_entity_poly.pdbx_seq_one_letter_code
_entity_poly.pdbx_strand_id
1 'polypeptide(L)'
;ATAVRGDGVPDPTRADAGALPRGVGSSTRPRVGTDDVTSTSSTSSSTETRMTENKTAPPNSEPEPKTRPGAVMWFRQDLRLHDNQAFHAAVKAAKKTGGSVLCVFIWSEEEEGDDDASWRPGDASRVWLGHALDALDRDLRRRYGGGGDGVGLTYMRGTHADALQLALDACDASVVFASERFEPAAVANDAKTLFTLSESNASLRLMPGHLLFDPRLTKIDMANEKYFFGTLMPYVHAVEKTNNKPGAPKP
;
A
#
# COMPACT_ATOMS: atom_id res chain seq x y z
N ALA A 1 -19.29 -60.77 22.48
CA ALA A 1 -19.37 -60.40 23.91
C ALA A 1 -18.23 -59.45 24.20
N THR A 2 -18.54 -58.35 24.92
CA THR A 2 -17.60 -57.34 25.46
C THR A 2 -16.97 -56.42 24.37
N ALA A 3 -16.91 -55.09 24.46
CA ALA A 3 -16.94 -54.17 25.59
C ALA A 3 -17.56 -52.80 25.21
N VAL A 4 -18.22 -52.18 26.20
CA VAL A 4 -18.74 -50.81 26.20
C VAL A 4 -17.71 -49.89 26.87
N ARG A 5 -17.36 -48.78 26.22
CA ARG A 5 -16.79 -47.52 26.75
C ARG A 5 -17.13 -46.45 25.70
N GLY A 6 -17.71 -45.27 25.94
CA GLY A 6 -17.90 -44.50 27.16
C GLY A 6 -17.26 -43.12 26.97
N ASP A 7 -17.70 -42.35 25.96
CA ASP A 7 -17.16 -41.01 25.69
C ASP A 7 -18.09 -39.92 26.23
N GLY A 8 -17.68 -39.35 27.36
CA GLY A 8 -18.28 -38.19 27.99
C GLY A 8 -17.76 -36.90 27.37
N VAL A 9 -18.69 -36.02 27.01
CA VAL A 9 -18.47 -34.63 26.58
C VAL A 9 -18.09 -33.76 27.78
N PRO A 10 -17.05 -32.90 27.71
CA PRO A 10 -16.85 -31.86 28.71
C PRO A 10 -17.40 -30.49 28.25
N ASP A 11 -18.28 -29.94 29.08
CA ASP A 11 -18.82 -28.57 29.06
C ASP A 11 -17.85 -27.62 29.80
N PRO A 12 -17.42 -26.47 29.21
CA PRO A 12 -16.57 -25.50 29.88
C PRO A 12 -17.38 -24.35 30.50
N THR A 13 -17.90 -24.57 31.71
CA THR A 13 -18.32 -23.48 32.61
C THR A 13 -17.83 -23.71 34.03
N ARG A 14 -16.64 -23.19 34.37
CA ARG A 14 -16.39 -22.61 35.71
C ARG A 14 -15.05 -21.89 35.81
N ALA A 15 -15.16 -20.63 36.18
CA ALA A 15 -14.10 -19.78 36.71
C ALA A 15 -13.64 -20.27 38.08
N ASP A 16 -12.35 -20.11 38.36
CA ASP A 16 -11.90 -19.76 39.71
C ASP A 16 -10.64 -18.87 39.66
N ALA A 17 -10.64 -17.89 40.55
CA ALA A 17 -9.71 -16.79 40.67
C ALA A 17 -8.57 -17.15 41.63
N GLY A 18 -7.34 -16.77 41.28
CA GLY A 18 -6.14 -17.03 42.07
C GLY A 18 -5.17 -15.86 42.13
N ALA A 19 -5.39 -14.99 43.13
CA ALA A 19 -4.46 -14.16 43.92
C ALA A 19 -3.12 -13.63 43.33
N LEU A 20 -2.98 -12.30 43.41
CA LEU A 20 -1.75 -11.49 43.40
C LEU A 20 -0.92 -11.64 44.70
N PRO A 21 0.36 -11.23 44.69
CA PRO A 21 0.91 -10.50 45.82
C PRO A 21 1.53 -9.13 45.46
N ARG A 22 1.44 -8.22 46.44
CA ARG A 22 1.94 -6.84 46.50
C ARG A 22 3.38 -6.76 47.02
N GLY A 23 4.08 -5.67 46.68
CA GLY A 23 5.25 -5.09 47.38
C GLY A 23 5.85 -3.96 46.54
N VAL A 24 5.51 -2.68 46.76
CA VAL A 24 6.05 -1.66 47.69
C VAL A 24 7.54 -1.34 47.48
N GLY A 25 7.81 -0.09 47.07
CA GLY A 25 9.13 0.55 47.07
C GLY A 25 9.03 2.01 46.66
N SER A 26 8.86 2.89 47.65
CA SER A 26 8.78 4.36 47.52
C SER A 26 10.17 4.99 47.39
N SER A 27 10.30 6.04 46.56
CA SER A 27 11.28 7.11 46.81
C SER A 27 10.74 8.45 46.34
N THR A 28 11.03 9.49 47.11
CA THR A 28 10.34 10.77 47.18
C THR A 28 11.34 11.92 46.98
N ARG A 29 10.82 13.03 46.42
CA ARG A 29 11.19 14.47 46.58
C ARG A 29 12.01 15.11 45.43
N PRO A 30 11.95 16.45 45.27
CA PRO A 30 10.88 17.40 45.63
C PRO A 30 10.49 18.39 44.50
N ARG A 31 9.38 19.11 44.72
CA ARG A 31 8.91 20.32 44.02
C ARG A 31 9.62 21.58 44.52
N VAL A 32 9.91 22.53 43.63
CA VAL A 32 9.95 24.01 43.79
C VAL A 32 9.92 24.58 42.35
N GLY A 33 9.22 25.64 41.94
CA GLY A 33 8.40 26.64 42.60
C GLY A 33 7.69 27.46 41.51
N THR A 34 6.54 28.00 41.90
CA THR A 34 5.72 29.00 41.23
C THR A 34 6.45 30.34 41.14
N ASP A 35 6.14 31.14 40.13
CA ASP A 35 5.92 32.59 40.32
C ASP A 35 4.97 33.13 39.23
N ASP A 36 4.04 33.93 39.73
CA ASP A 36 2.88 34.57 39.11
C ASP A 36 3.19 36.07 39.06
N VAL A 37 3.11 36.71 37.89
CA VAL A 37 3.12 38.19 37.80
C VAL A 37 2.15 38.67 36.70
N THR A 38 0.95 38.97 37.17
CA THR A 38 0.07 40.10 36.84
C THR A 38 0.49 41.12 35.76
N SER A 39 -0.45 41.33 34.82
CA SER A 39 -1.02 42.61 34.36
C SER A 39 -0.11 43.82 34.06
N THR A 40 -0.15 44.28 32.80
CA THR A 40 -0.39 45.71 32.49
C THR A 40 -0.97 45.85 31.09
N SER A 41 -2.19 46.38 31.04
CA SER A 41 -2.81 47.00 29.87
C SER A 41 -2.12 48.31 29.54
N SER A 42 -2.00 48.62 28.25
CA SER A 42 -1.80 50.00 27.77
C SER A 42 -2.44 50.17 26.41
N THR A 43 -3.60 50.81 26.46
CA THR A 43 -4.30 51.50 25.39
C THR A 43 -3.47 52.69 24.90
N SER A 44 -3.32 52.80 23.58
CA SER A 44 -3.18 54.10 22.92
C SER A 44 -3.89 54.06 21.57
N SER A 45 -5.04 54.73 21.54
CA SER A 45 -5.74 55.16 20.34
C SER A 45 -4.93 56.28 19.67
N SER A 46 -4.74 56.21 18.36
CA SER A 46 -4.40 57.36 17.55
C SER A 46 -5.05 57.17 16.18
N THR A 47 -6.16 57.89 16.01
CA THR A 47 -6.82 58.16 14.75
C THR A 47 -5.91 59.03 13.90
N GLU A 48 -5.50 58.58 12.70
CA GLU A 48 -5.30 59.52 11.60
C GLU A 48 -5.44 58.88 10.22
N THR A 49 -5.88 59.73 9.31
CA THR A 49 -6.62 59.46 8.09
C THR A 49 -5.70 59.32 6.88
N ARG A 50 -6.03 58.37 5.98
CA ARG A 50 -5.84 58.43 4.51
C ARG A 50 -4.40 58.36 3.99
N MET A 51 -4.11 57.29 3.25
CA MET A 51 -3.73 57.38 1.83
C MET A 51 -3.84 56.00 1.17
N THR A 52 -4.45 55.99 0.00
CA THR A 52 -4.52 54.85 -0.93
C THR A 52 -3.10 54.45 -1.35
N GLU A 53 -2.66 53.26 -0.98
CA GLU A 53 -1.46 52.68 -1.56
C GLU A 53 -1.75 51.24 -1.95
N ASN A 54 -2.07 51.07 -3.24
CA ASN A 54 -1.99 49.79 -3.91
C ASN A 54 -0.54 49.31 -3.76
N LYS A 55 -0.29 48.43 -2.80
CA LYS A 55 0.97 47.71 -2.69
C LYS A 55 0.99 46.65 -3.80
N THR A 56 1.43 47.10 -4.97
CA THR A 56 1.88 46.28 -6.09
C THR A 56 2.73 45.13 -5.55
N ALA A 57 2.24 43.91 -5.76
CA ALA A 57 3.01 42.69 -5.54
C ALA A 57 4.33 42.78 -6.33
N PRO A 58 5.47 42.30 -5.79
CA PRO A 58 6.73 42.34 -6.53
C PRO A 58 6.60 41.58 -7.86
N PRO A 59 6.99 42.17 -9.01
CA PRO A 59 7.01 41.49 -10.28
C PRO A 59 8.30 40.68 -10.37
N ASN A 60 8.26 39.41 -9.95
CA ASN A 60 9.13 38.29 -10.34
C ASN A 60 9.17 37.25 -9.21
N SER A 61 8.06 36.54 -9.00
CA SER A 61 8.16 35.14 -8.63
C SER A 61 8.31 34.37 -9.94
N GLU A 62 9.50 33.81 -10.21
CA GLU A 62 9.66 32.83 -11.28
C GLU A 62 8.52 31.80 -11.15
N PRO A 63 7.83 31.42 -12.23
CA PRO A 63 6.75 30.47 -12.12
C PRO A 63 7.32 29.18 -11.53
N GLU A 64 6.82 28.77 -10.36
CA GLU A 64 7.12 27.44 -9.83
C GLU A 64 6.96 26.42 -10.96
N PRO A 65 7.88 25.46 -11.11
CA PRO A 65 7.83 24.52 -12.21
C PRO A 65 6.47 23.85 -12.17
N LYS A 66 5.64 24.11 -13.18
CA LYS A 66 4.31 23.50 -13.30
C LYS A 66 4.50 21.99 -13.25
N THR A 67 4.18 21.39 -12.12
CA THR A 67 4.15 19.95 -11.95
C THR A 67 3.15 19.41 -12.96
N ARG A 68 3.64 18.59 -13.88
CA ARG A 68 2.78 17.95 -14.87
C ARG A 68 2.21 16.70 -14.21
N PRO A 69 0.91 16.44 -14.35
CA PRO A 69 0.27 15.34 -13.65
C PRO A 69 0.94 14.01 -14.03
N GLY A 70 1.45 13.29 -13.03
CA GLY A 70 2.21 12.07 -13.21
C GLY A 70 1.35 10.80 -13.28
N ALA A 71 1.97 9.67 -12.96
CA ALA A 71 1.28 8.43 -12.62
C ALA A 71 2.00 7.74 -11.46
N VAL A 72 1.26 7.04 -10.60
CA VAL A 72 1.86 6.25 -9.51
C VAL A 72 1.95 4.80 -9.95
N MET A 73 3.14 4.22 -9.86
CA MET A 73 3.36 2.77 -9.96
C MET A 73 3.55 2.21 -8.56
N TRP A 74 2.64 1.35 -8.12
CA TRP A 74 2.72 0.67 -6.83
C TRP A 74 3.28 -0.75 -7.00
N PHE A 75 4.53 -0.91 -6.58
CA PHE A 75 5.21 -2.20 -6.48
C PHE A 75 4.80 -2.93 -5.20
N ARG A 76 4.57 -4.23 -5.34
CA ARG A 76 4.09 -5.14 -4.28
C ARG A 76 4.80 -6.48 -4.38
N GLN A 77 4.07 -7.55 -4.72
CA GLN A 77 4.65 -8.86 -5.04
C GLN A 77 5.37 -8.89 -6.40
N ASP A 78 5.05 -7.99 -7.33
CA ASP A 78 5.64 -7.95 -8.68
C ASP A 78 6.85 -7.02 -8.76
N LEU A 79 7.96 -7.39 -8.13
CA LEU A 79 9.17 -6.56 -7.99
C LEU A 79 10.10 -6.61 -9.22
N ARG A 80 9.53 -6.58 -10.43
CA ARG A 80 10.29 -6.59 -11.70
C ARG A 80 9.95 -5.39 -12.57
N LEU A 81 10.94 -4.95 -13.34
CA LEU A 81 10.79 -3.89 -14.34
C LEU A 81 10.45 -4.40 -15.73
N HIS A 82 10.95 -5.58 -16.09
CA HIS A 82 10.66 -6.24 -17.37
C HIS A 82 9.34 -6.99 -17.27
N ASP A 83 8.62 -7.13 -18.39
CA ASP A 83 7.37 -7.87 -18.49
C ASP A 83 6.30 -7.47 -17.45
N ASN A 84 6.36 -6.21 -16.99
CA ASN A 84 5.43 -5.68 -16.01
C ASN A 84 4.40 -4.78 -16.71
N GLN A 85 3.19 -5.31 -16.90
CA GLN A 85 2.13 -4.60 -17.62
C GLN A 85 1.65 -3.36 -16.86
N ALA A 86 1.63 -3.42 -15.52
CA ALA A 86 1.28 -2.27 -14.67
C ALA A 86 2.29 -1.14 -14.85
N PHE A 87 3.59 -1.46 -14.78
CA PHE A 87 4.66 -0.48 -14.95
C PHE A 87 4.63 0.16 -16.34
N HIS A 88 4.49 -0.65 -17.39
CA HIS A 88 4.36 -0.14 -18.76
C HIS A 88 3.12 0.75 -18.94
N ALA A 89 1.99 0.40 -18.32
CA ALA A 89 0.78 1.22 -18.35
C ALA A 89 0.97 2.57 -17.62
N ALA A 90 1.65 2.56 -16.46
CA ALA A 90 2.00 3.76 -15.71
C ALA A 90 2.89 4.71 -16.53
N VAL A 91 3.95 4.18 -17.15
CA VAL A 91 4.83 4.96 -18.04
C VAL A 91 4.06 5.54 -19.22
N LYS A 92 3.17 4.76 -19.84
CA LYS A 92 2.34 5.24 -20.95
C LYS A 92 1.38 6.33 -20.51
N ALA A 93 0.82 6.25 -19.30
CA ALA A 93 -0.06 7.26 -18.74
C ALA A 93 0.70 8.57 -18.47
N ALA A 94 1.82 8.50 -17.74
CA ALA A 94 2.67 9.66 -17.45
C ALA A 94 3.20 10.33 -18.73
N LYS A 95 3.56 9.55 -19.75
CA LYS A 95 4.01 10.09 -21.04
C LYS A 95 2.93 10.90 -21.77
N LYS A 96 1.65 10.57 -21.62
CA LYS A 96 0.54 11.32 -22.27
C LYS A 96 0.35 12.71 -21.67
N THR A 97 0.53 12.83 -20.36
CA THR A 97 0.45 14.10 -19.64
C THR A 97 1.78 14.87 -19.64
N GLY A 98 2.87 14.21 -20.08
CA GLY A 98 4.22 14.76 -20.03
C GLY A 98 4.80 14.82 -18.62
N GLY A 99 4.20 14.09 -17.67
CA GLY A 99 4.66 13.95 -16.28
C GLY A 99 5.60 12.76 -16.09
N SER A 100 5.98 12.51 -14.84
CA SER A 100 6.85 11.41 -14.42
C SER A 100 6.06 10.28 -13.76
N VAL A 101 6.68 9.10 -13.65
CA VAL A 101 6.14 7.99 -12.86
C VAL A 101 6.77 8.01 -11.47
N LEU A 102 5.94 8.07 -10.43
CA LEU A 102 6.37 7.87 -9.06
C LEU A 102 6.27 6.38 -8.72
N CYS A 103 7.40 5.73 -8.47
CA CYS A 103 7.46 4.32 -8.10
C CYS A 103 7.42 4.19 -6.58
N VAL A 104 6.41 3.51 -6.04
CA VAL A 104 6.21 3.36 -4.60
C VAL A 104 6.17 1.90 -4.18
N PHE A 105 6.70 1.60 -3.00
CA PHE A 105 6.47 0.37 -2.25
C PHE A 105 5.87 0.74 -0.90
N ILE A 106 4.77 0.11 -0.52
CA ILE A 106 4.02 0.43 0.71
C ILE A 106 4.07 -0.78 1.63
N TRP A 107 4.57 -0.60 2.85
CA TRP A 107 4.51 -1.61 3.90
C TRP A 107 3.35 -1.31 4.84
N SER A 108 2.31 -2.14 4.81
CA SER A 108 1.15 -2.04 5.70
C SER A 108 1.15 -3.20 6.69
N GLU A 109 1.42 -2.93 7.96
CA GLU A 109 1.41 -3.97 8.99
C GLU A 109 0.00 -4.48 9.31
N GLU A 110 -1.05 -3.77 8.93
CA GLU A 110 -2.46 -4.20 9.17
C GLU A 110 -3.04 -4.96 7.97
N GLU A 111 -2.56 -4.66 6.76
CA GLU A 111 -3.14 -5.19 5.51
C GLU A 111 -2.20 -6.19 4.80
N GLU A 112 -0.91 -6.17 5.14
CA GLU A 112 0.09 -7.17 4.74
C GLU A 112 0.66 -7.92 5.94
N GLY A 113 0.19 -7.59 7.14
CA GLY A 113 0.65 -8.15 8.38
C GLY A 113 -0.43 -8.26 9.46
N ASP A 114 0.04 -8.88 10.51
CA ASP A 114 -0.48 -8.92 11.85
C ASP A 114 -1.75 -9.69 12.30
N ASP A 115 -2.60 -10.17 11.41
CA ASP A 115 -3.76 -11.02 11.77
C ASP A 115 -3.57 -12.51 11.42
N ASP A 116 -4.31 -13.41 12.09
CA ASP A 116 -4.32 -14.86 11.79
C ASP A 116 -4.87 -15.17 10.39
N ALA A 117 -5.49 -14.18 9.72
CA ALA A 117 -6.05 -14.29 8.39
C ALA A 117 -5.06 -13.90 7.26
N SER A 118 -4.06 -13.05 7.54
CA SER A 118 -3.01 -12.71 6.58
C SER A 118 -1.83 -13.69 6.69
N TRP A 119 -1.37 -14.16 5.54
CA TRP A 119 -0.16 -14.98 5.45
C TRP A 119 1.07 -14.10 5.69
N ARG A 120 1.39 -13.86 6.96
CA ARG A 120 2.53 -13.04 7.37
C ARG A 120 3.83 -13.59 6.76
N PRO A 121 4.65 -12.75 6.11
CA PRO A 121 5.99 -13.16 5.72
C PRO A 121 6.84 -13.33 6.99
N GLY A 122 7.39 -14.54 7.18
CA GLY A 122 8.36 -14.81 8.25
C GLY A 122 9.67 -14.07 8.06
N ASP A 123 10.56 -14.12 9.06
CA ASP A 123 11.81 -13.34 9.09
C ASP A 123 12.68 -13.56 7.86
N ALA A 124 12.85 -14.81 7.43
CA ALA A 124 13.60 -15.13 6.22
C ALA A 124 12.98 -14.47 4.97
N SER A 125 11.66 -14.51 4.84
CA SER A 125 10.95 -13.87 3.72
C SER A 125 11.12 -12.34 3.74
N ARG A 126 11.14 -11.72 4.93
CA ARG A 126 11.38 -10.27 5.08
C ARG A 126 12.80 -9.88 4.68
N VAL A 127 13.80 -10.69 5.02
CA VAL A 127 15.20 -10.48 4.57
C VAL A 127 15.29 -10.55 3.04
N TRP A 128 14.66 -11.56 2.43
CA TRP A 128 14.60 -11.68 0.97
C TRP A 128 13.87 -10.51 0.31
N LEU A 129 12.78 -10.05 0.91
CA LEU A 129 12.04 -8.88 0.42
C LEU A 129 12.93 -7.63 0.43
N GLY A 130 13.68 -7.39 1.50
CA GLY A 130 14.64 -6.28 1.55
C GLY A 130 15.65 -6.33 0.40
N HIS A 131 16.25 -7.49 0.16
CA HIS A 131 17.17 -7.67 -0.97
C HIS A 131 16.52 -7.47 -2.33
N ALA A 132 15.26 -7.91 -2.51
CA ALA A 132 14.51 -7.73 -3.75
C ALA A 132 14.20 -6.25 -4.01
N LEU A 133 13.81 -5.51 -2.98
CA LEU A 133 13.54 -4.07 -3.06
C LEU A 133 14.81 -3.27 -3.37
N ASP A 134 15.93 -3.59 -2.71
CA ASP A 134 17.23 -2.98 -2.99
C ASP A 134 17.69 -3.23 -4.43
N ALA A 135 17.42 -4.43 -4.96
CA ALA A 135 17.71 -4.75 -6.36
C ALA A 135 16.84 -3.95 -7.33
N LEU A 136 15.54 -3.84 -7.04
CA LEU A 136 14.59 -3.07 -7.85
C LEU A 136 14.95 -1.58 -7.90
N ASP A 137 15.23 -0.97 -6.74
CA ASP A 137 15.64 0.43 -6.64
C ASP A 137 16.94 0.71 -7.41
N ARG A 138 17.93 -0.18 -7.29
CA ARG A 138 19.19 -0.09 -8.04
C ARG A 138 18.96 -0.17 -9.55
N ASP A 139 18.07 -1.05 -10.01
CA ASP A 139 17.77 -1.19 -11.44
C ASP A 139 16.97 0.00 -11.97
N LEU A 140 16.04 0.56 -11.19
CA LEU A 140 15.33 1.80 -11.50
C LEU A 140 16.31 2.95 -11.70
N ARG A 141 17.20 3.17 -10.72
CA ARG A 141 18.24 4.22 -10.79
C ARG A 141 19.20 4.01 -11.95
N ARG A 142 19.65 2.79 -12.18
CA ARG A 142 20.57 2.46 -13.29
C ARG A 142 19.95 2.76 -14.66
N ARG A 143 18.68 2.39 -14.87
CA ARG A 143 18.03 2.53 -16.18
C ARG A 143 17.45 3.92 -16.43
N TYR A 144 16.94 4.59 -15.40
CA TYR A 144 16.17 5.82 -15.55
C TYR A 144 16.75 7.01 -14.79
N GLY A 145 17.70 6.80 -13.87
CA GLY A 145 18.21 7.82 -12.96
C GLY A 145 19.26 8.75 -13.55
N GLY A 146 19.09 9.17 -14.80
CA GLY A 146 20.01 10.07 -15.50
C GLY A 146 20.13 11.44 -14.83
N GLY A 147 20.96 11.53 -13.78
CA GLY A 147 21.51 12.76 -13.20
C GLY A 147 20.61 13.60 -12.29
N GLY A 148 19.37 13.18 -11.99
CA GLY A 148 18.45 13.94 -11.13
C GLY A 148 17.99 13.17 -9.88
N ASP A 149 17.72 13.89 -8.79
CA ASP A 149 17.37 13.36 -7.46
C ASP A 149 15.93 12.80 -7.33
N GLY A 150 15.28 12.47 -8.44
CA GLY A 150 13.86 12.08 -8.48
C GLY A 150 13.57 10.65 -8.93
N VAL A 151 14.59 9.83 -9.15
CA VAL A 151 14.43 8.49 -9.74
C VAL A 151 14.86 7.40 -8.75
N GLY A 152 13.94 6.48 -8.45
CA GLY A 152 14.16 5.37 -7.54
C GLY A 152 12.84 4.81 -7.03
N LEU A 153 12.94 3.94 -6.03
CA LEU A 153 11.80 3.41 -5.31
C LEU A 153 11.55 4.23 -4.03
N THR A 154 10.33 4.75 -3.89
CA THR A 154 9.88 5.45 -2.68
C THR A 154 9.25 4.45 -1.72
N TYR A 155 9.79 4.36 -0.51
CA TYR A 155 9.26 3.51 0.55
C TYR A 155 8.25 4.29 1.39
N MET A 156 7.08 3.69 1.60
CA MET A 156 6.00 4.27 2.40
C MET A 156 5.51 3.24 3.41
N ARG A 157 4.91 3.71 4.49
CA ARG A 157 4.32 2.87 5.54
C ARG A 157 2.97 3.43 5.95
N GLY A 158 2.05 2.55 6.31
CA GLY A 158 0.68 2.88 6.69
C GLY A 158 -0.33 2.09 5.89
N THR A 159 -1.60 2.49 5.96
CA THR A 159 -2.65 1.87 5.15
C THR A 159 -2.37 2.10 3.66
N HIS A 160 -2.79 1.15 2.82
CA HIS A 160 -2.60 1.24 1.36
C HIS A 160 -3.26 2.50 0.81
N ALA A 161 -4.47 2.83 1.26
CA ALA A 161 -5.21 4.00 0.77
C ALA A 161 -4.52 5.32 1.13
N ASP A 162 -4.14 5.52 2.40
CA ASP A 162 -3.54 6.78 2.86
C ASP A 162 -2.18 7.03 2.22
N ALA A 163 -1.35 5.98 2.13
CA ALA A 163 -0.04 6.06 1.50
C ALA A 163 -0.16 6.35 -0.01
N LEU A 164 -1.12 5.72 -0.70
CA LEU A 164 -1.36 6.01 -2.12
C LEU A 164 -1.90 7.42 -2.35
N GLN A 165 -2.78 7.91 -1.48
CA GLN A 165 -3.28 9.28 -1.58
C GLN A 165 -2.12 10.28 -1.44
N LEU A 166 -1.24 10.09 -0.46
CA LEU A 166 -0.05 10.91 -0.29
C LEU A 166 0.88 10.87 -1.52
N ALA A 167 1.04 9.68 -2.14
CA ALA A 167 1.82 9.54 -3.36
C ALA A 167 1.19 10.25 -4.56
N LEU A 168 -0.14 10.20 -4.70
CA LEU A 168 -0.88 10.88 -5.74
C LEU A 168 -0.75 12.39 -5.61
N ASP A 169 -0.93 12.93 -4.40
CA ASP A 169 -0.81 14.36 -4.11
C ASP A 169 0.61 14.87 -4.40
N ALA A 170 1.65 14.07 -4.09
CA ALA A 170 3.04 14.45 -4.32
C ALA A 170 3.42 14.57 -5.81
N CYS A 171 2.71 13.91 -6.72
CA CYS A 171 2.99 13.93 -8.16
C CYS A 171 1.85 14.49 -9.02
N ASP A 172 0.86 15.13 -8.39
CA ASP A 172 -0.36 15.66 -9.02
C ASP A 172 -1.03 14.62 -9.94
N ALA A 173 -1.05 13.36 -9.51
CA ALA A 173 -1.61 12.26 -10.29
C ALA A 173 -3.00 11.86 -9.78
N SER A 174 -3.82 11.29 -10.67
CA SER A 174 -5.16 10.77 -10.33
C SER A 174 -5.30 9.26 -10.56
N VAL A 175 -4.20 8.60 -10.94
CA VAL A 175 -4.20 7.17 -11.27
C VAL A 175 -3.00 6.45 -10.67
N VAL A 176 -3.29 5.33 -10.02
CA VAL A 176 -2.34 4.35 -9.51
C VAL A 176 -2.43 3.10 -10.38
N PHE A 177 -1.29 2.50 -10.70
CA PHE A 177 -1.18 1.21 -11.38
C PHE A 177 -0.51 0.19 -10.48
N ALA A 178 -1.03 -1.03 -10.44
CA ALA A 178 -0.43 -2.14 -9.71
C ALA A 178 -0.74 -3.49 -10.38
N SER A 179 0.06 -4.51 -10.12
CA SER A 179 -0.21 -5.88 -10.59
C SER A 179 -1.31 -6.54 -9.75
N GLU A 180 -2.32 -7.14 -10.39
CA GLU A 180 -3.45 -7.81 -9.74
C GLU A 180 -2.99 -8.96 -8.83
N ARG A 181 -3.65 -9.10 -7.67
CA ARG A 181 -3.44 -10.17 -6.69
C ARG A 181 -4.67 -11.08 -6.65
N PHE A 182 -4.49 -12.34 -6.25
CA PHE A 182 -5.55 -13.35 -6.35
C PHE A 182 -5.88 -14.00 -5.00
N GLU A 183 -5.04 -13.79 -3.99
CA GLU A 183 -5.26 -14.27 -2.63
C GLU A 183 -6.48 -13.55 -2.02
N PRO A 184 -7.43 -14.25 -1.37
CA PRO A 184 -8.69 -13.65 -0.92
C PRO A 184 -8.51 -12.39 -0.05
N ALA A 185 -7.55 -12.42 0.89
CA ALA A 185 -7.25 -11.26 1.73
C ALA A 185 -6.70 -10.07 0.91
N ALA A 186 -5.82 -10.35 -0.05
CA ALA A 186 -5.26 -9.33 -0.94
C ALA A 186 -6.34 -8.71 -1.85
N VAL A 187 -7.26 -9.53 -2.37
CA VAL A 187 -8.40 -9.06 -3.17
C VAL A 187 -9.34 -8.18 -2.33
N ALA A 188 -9.61 -8.56 -1.08
CA ALA A 188 -10.42 -7.75 -0.17
C ALA A 188 -9.75 -6.39 0.14
N ASN A 189 -8.44 -6.39 0.37
CA ASN A 189 -7.66 -5.18 0.62
C ASN A 189 -7.58 -4.28 -0.63
N ASP A 190 -7.40 -4.86 -1.82
CA ASP A 190 -7.43 -4.12 -3.09
C ASP A 190 -8.82 -3.49 -3.31
N ALA A 191 -9.91 -4.20 -2.99
CA ALA A 191 -11.28 -3.67 -3.10
C ALA A 191 -11.53 -2.51 -2.11
N LYS A 192 -11.09 -2.64 -0.86
CA LYS A 192 -11.15 -1.57 0.16
C LYS A 192 -10.36 -0.34 -0.30
N THR A 193 -9.14 -0.54 -0.78
CA THR A 193 -8.27 0.54 -1.28
C THR A 193 -8.90 1.25 -2.48
N LEU A 194 -9.46 0.50 -3.42
CA LEU A 194 -10.13 1.06 -4.60
C LEU A 194 -11.37 1.88 -4.22
N PHE A 195 -12.15 1.41 -3.24
CA PHE A 195 -13.29 2.15 -2.71
C PHE A 195 -12.85 3.48 -2.08
N THR A 196 -11.87 3.46 -1.17
CA THR A 196 -11.39 4.67 -0.48
C THR A 196 -10.78 5.68 -1.46
N LEU A 197 -9.97 5.24 -2.42
CA LEU A 197 -9.39 6.14 -3.43
C LEU A 197 -10.46 6.79 -4.32
N SER A 198 -11.56 6.08 -4.59
CA SER A 198 -12.65 6.62 -5.41
C SER A 198 -13.37 7.80 -4.74
N GLU A 199 -13.42 7.83 -3.39
CA GLU A 199 -13.97 8.96 -2.63
C GLU A 199 -13.12 10.24 -2.79
N SER A 200 -11.82 10.07 -3.09
CA SER A 200 -10.86 11.16 -3.33
C SER A 200 -10.65 11.47 -4.82
N ASN A 201 -11.54 11.01 -5.71
CA ASN A 201 -11.43 11.13 -7.18
C ASN A 201 -10.14 10.52 -7.78
N ALA A 202 -9.52 9.57 -7.09
CA ALA A 202 -8.40 8.79 -7.59
C ALA A 202 -8.86 7.41 -8.09
N SER A 203 -8.07 6.80 -8.98
CA SER A 203 -8.37 5.47 -9.52
C SER A 203 -7.20 4.51 -9.34
N LEU A 204 -7.49 3.29 -8.88
CA LEU A 204 -6.55 2.18 -8.86
C LEU A 204 -6.81 1.26 -10.05
N ARG A 205 -5.80 1.04 -10.89
CA ARG A 205 -5.85 0.15 -12.05
C ARG A 205 -5.01 -1.08 -11.81
N LEU A 206 -5.68 -2.21 -11.63
CA LEU A 206 -5.05 -3.52 -11.49
C LEU A 206 -4.81 -4.11 -12.88
N MET A 207 -3.58 -4.54 -13.14
CA MET A 207 -3.16 -5.12 -14.41
C MET A 207 -2.66 -6.55 -14.22
N PRO A 208 -2.79 -7.45 -15.21
CA PRO A 208 -2.24 -8.80 -15.13
C PRO A 208 -0.71 -8.78 -14.93
N GLY A 209 -0.20 -9.65 -14.05
CA GLY A 209 1.23 -9.74 -13.73
C GLY A 209 1.71 -11.18 -13.53
N HIS A 210 1.33 -11.80 -12.41
CA HIS A 210 1.93 -13.06 -11.94
C HIS A 210 1.45 -14.35 -12.62
N LEU A 211 0.30 -14.31 -13.28
CA LEU A 211 -0.32 -15.51 -13.85
C LEU A 211 -0.21 -15.54 -15.38
N LEU A 212 0.08 -16.73 -15.92
CA LEU A 212 0.10 -16.96 -17.37
C LEU A 212 -1.29 -16.82 -18.00
N PHE A 213 -2.33 -17.23 -17.25
CA PHE A 213 -3.72 -17.19 -17.67
C PHE A 213 -4.58 -16.63 -16.55
N ASP A 214 -5.61 -15.87 -16.90
CA ASP A 214 -6.59 -15.40 -15.93
C ASP A 214 -7.36 -16.61 -15.36
N PRO A 215 -7.39 -16.79 -14.02
CA PRO A 215 -8.18 -17.83 -13.36
C PRO A 215 -9.67 -17.81 -13.74
N ARG A 216 -10.21 -16.65 -14.07
CA ARG A 216 -11.62 -16.49 -14.50
C ARG A 216 -11.88 -17.16 -15.84
N LEU A 217 -10.87 -17.23 -16.71
CA LEU A 217 -10.95 -17.87 -18.03
C LEU A 217 -10.59 -19.35 -17.99
N THR A 218 -9.81 -19.77 -16.99
CA THR A 218 -9.34 -21.16 -16.83
C THR A 218 -10.11 -21.93 -15.75
N LYS A 219 -11.26 -21.40 -15.33
CA LYS A 219 -12.13 -22.02 -14.34
C LYS A 219 -12.75 -23.30 -14.89
N ILE A 220 -12.57 -24.39 -14.17
CA ILE A 220 -13.19 -25.68 -14.49
C ILE A 220 -14.63 -25.66 -13.97
N ASP A 221 -15.58 -26.05 -14.83
CA ASP A 221 -16.97 -26.24 -14.41
C ASP A 221 -17.13 -27.58 -13.70
N MET A 222 -17.03 -27.53 -12.38
CA MET A 222 -17.14 -28.70 -11.49
C MET A 222 -18.53 -29.36 -11.53
N ALA A 223 -19.56 -28.69 -12.03
CA ALA A 223 -20.91 -29.26 -12.12
C ALA A 223 -21.04 -30.21 -13.31
N ASN A 224 -20.40 -29.88 -14.42
CA ASN A 224 -20.52 -30.61 -15.68
C ASN A 224 -19.28 -31.47 -16.00
N GLU A 225 -18.12 -31.12 -15.47
CA GLU A 225 -16.84 -31.76 -15.79
C GLU A 225 -16.36 -32.60 -14.59
N LYS A 226 -16.19 -33.91 -14.81
CA LYS A 226 -15.63 -34.83 -13.81
C LYS A 226 -14.16 -35.04 -14.08
N TYR A 227 -13.33 -34.52 -13.18
CA TYR A 227 -11.89 -34.69 -13.23
C TYR A 227 -11.34 -35.30 -11.95
N PHE A 228 -10.21 -35.99 -12.08
CA PHE A 228 -9.38 -36.39 -10.94
C PHE A 228 -8.33 -35.32 -10.67
N PHE A 229 -8.45 -34.63 -9.53
CA PHE A 229 -7.59 -33.50 -9.13
C PHE A 229 -6.22 -33.90 -8.57
N GLY A 230 -5.83 -35.18 -8.71
CA GLY A 230 -4.45 -35.61 -8.44
C GLY A 230 -3.50 -35.41 -9.63
N THR A 231 -3.97 -34.84 -10.74
CA THR A 231 -3.15 -34.55 -11.93
C THR A 231 -3.35 -33.12 -12.39
N LEU A 232 -2.38 -32.59 -13.16
CA LEU A 232 -2.46 -31.26 -13.78
C LEU A 232 -3.37 -31.23 -15.03
N MET A 233 -3.78 -32.38 -15.54
CA MET A 233 -4.57 -32.48 -16.79
C MET A 233 -5.86 -31.66 -16.82
N PRO A 234 -6.64 -31.56 -15.74
CA PRO A 234 -7.85 -30.73 -15.72
C PRO A 234 -7.55 -29.26 -16.03
N TYR A 235 -6.45 -28.73 -15.46
CA TYR A 235 -5.98 -27.38 -15.73
C TYR A 235 -5.50 -27.22 -17.18
N VAL A 236 -4.71 -28.19 -17.69
CA VAL A 236 -4.22 -28.17 -19.08
C VAL A 236 -5.39 -28.13 -20.07
N HIS A 237 -6.39 -28.99 -19.88
CA HIS A 237 -7.59 -28.99 -20.74
C HIS A 237 -8.38 -27.68 -20.64
N ALA A 238 -8.50 -27.10 -19.44
CA ALA A 238 -9.17 -25.82 -19.26
C ALA A 238 -8.44 -24.70 -20.01
N VAL A 239 -7.10 -24.68 -19.96
CA VAL A 239 -6.27 -23.75 -20.72
C VAL A 239 -6.40 -23.97 -22.22
N GLU A 240 -6.32 -25.21 -22.71
CA GLU A 240 -6.45 -25.53 -24.14
C GLU A 240 -7.78 -25.08 -24.73
N LYS A 241 -8.88 -25.18 -23.96
CA LYS A 241 -10.21 -24.67 -24.36
C LYS A 241 -10.22 -23.17 -24.59
N THR A 242 -9.39 -22.40 -23.86
CA THR A 242 -9.32 -20.94 -24.08
C THR A 242 -8.66 -20.57 -25.40
N ASN A 243 -7.98 -21.52 -26.07
CA ASN A 243 -7.16 -21.34 -27.27
C ASN A 243 -6.17 -20.16 -27.17
N ASN A 244 -5.84 -19.77 -25.95
CA ASN A 244 -4.97 -18.65 -25.64
C ASN A 244 -3.57 -19.21 -25.42
N LYS A 245 -2.57 -18.65 -26.10
CA LYS A 245 -1.16 -18.96 -25.82
C LYS A 245 -0.58 -17.84 -24.96
N PRO A 246 0.24 -18.15 -23.94
CA PRO A 246 0.88 -17.11 -23.17
C PRO A 246 1.75 -16.29 -24.13
N GLY A 247 1.62 -14.96 -24.06
CA GLY A 247 2.42 -14.06 -24.89
C GLY A 247 3.90 -14.20 -24.54
N ALA A 248 4.79 -13.93 -25.50
CA ALA A 248 6.22 -13.83 -25.21
C ALA A 248 6.47 -12.69 -24.21
N PRO A 249 7.43 -12.86 -23.27
CA PRO A 249 7.74 -11.83 -22.28
C PRO A 249 8.16 -10.55 -22.99
N LYS A 250 7.60 -9.41 -22.57
CA LYS A 250 7.93 -8.11 -23.16
C LYS A 250 9.08 -7.45 -22.39
N PRO A 251 10.05 -6.85 -23.08
CA PRO A 251 11.18 -6.18 -22.42
C PRO A 251 10.75 -4.97 -21.59
#